data_AF-A0A6S7KAM5-F1
#
_entry.id   AF-A0A6S7KAM5-F1
#
_cell.length_a   1.000
_cell.length_b   1.000
_cell.length_c   1.000
_cell.angle_alpha   90.00
_cell.angle_beta   90.00
_cell.angle_gamma   90.00
#
_symmetry.space_group_name_H-M   'P 1'
#
loop_
_entity.id
_entity.type
_entity.pdbx_description
1 polymer ?
#
loop_
_entity_poly.entity_id
_entity_poly.type
_entity_poly.pdbx_seq_one_letter_code
_entity_poly.pdbx_strand_id
1 'polypeptide(L)'
;MAAYLMSHYPSTPPTSCLIAAKSCVPPIKATTIPRLELMGAVLSTQVVKSITQILSVATVTFWTDSTNVLFWVLNQSRSFKPFVANRVGEIQRTTDPTQWRHVPGKLNPSDLPTRGVSAKDLIESKSPNEDTTSEVFMDPTKYSSLQRLVRVTVWILRFARNCKLSKERRVLSATLASEDITEAETVWLRRTQSPFQMERNNC
;
A
#
# COMPACT_ATOMS: atom_id res chain seq x y z
N MET A 1 -0.86 3.69 7.91
CA MET A 1 -0.33 2.36 8.23
C MET A 1 -0.34 1.51 6.98
N ALA A 2 0.73 0.77 6.73
CA ALA A 2 0.83 -0.24 5.69
C ALA A 2 1.31 -1.58 6.30
N ALA A 3 0.84 -2.69 5.75
CA ALA A 3 1.24 -4.03 6.09
C ALA A 3 1.87 -4.70 4.86
N TYR A 4 3.05 -5.27 5.06
CA TYR A 4 3.83 -5.94 4.03
C TYR A 4 4.00 -7.42 4.38
N LEU A 5 3.85 -8.29 3.38
CA LEU A 5 4.23 -9.69 3.50
C LEU A 5 5.66 -9.86 2.99
N MET A 6 6.52 -10.48 3.81
CA MET A 6 7.88 -10.81 3.44
C MET A 6 7.99 -12.32 3.21
N SER A 7 8.47 -12.72 2.02
CA SER A 7 8.71 -14.13 1.68
C SER A 7 10.21 -14.40 1.68
N HIS A 8 10.62 -15.43 2.41
CA HIS A 8 12.00 -15.91 2.43
C HIS A 8 12.07 -17.21 1.63
N TYR A 9 12.86 -17.21 0.56
CA TYR A 9 13.20 -18.42 -0.16
C TYR A 9 14.69 -18.72 0.06
N PRO A 10 15.09 -20.01 0.15
CA PRO A 10 16.48 -20.37 0.50
C PRO A 10 17.54 -19.81 -0.46
N SER A 11 17.17 -19.53 -1.70
CA SER A 11 18.10 -19.23 -2.79
C SER A 11 17.93 -17.84 -3.39
N THR A 12 16.97 -17.04 -2.90
CA THR A 12 16.72 -15.69 -3.40
C THR A 12 16.67 -14.66 -2.28
N PRO A 13 17.02 -13.40 -2.55
CA PRO A 13 16.82 -12.32 -1.61
C PRO A 13 15.36 -12.26 -1.15
N PRO A 14 15.09 -11.91 0.12
CA PRO A 14 13.73 -11.81 0.62
C PRO A 14 12.93 -10.79 -0.20
N THR A 15 11.73 -11.18 -0.60
CA THR A 15 10.83 -10.30 -1.37
C THR A 15 9.73 -9.76 -0.47
N SER A 16 9.36 -8.50 -0.66
CA SER A 16 8.29 -7.85 0.10
C SER A 16 7.16 -7.38 -0.81
N CYS A 17 5.91 -7.63 -0.41
CA CYS A 17 4.72 -7.17 -1.12
C CYS A 17 3.77 -6.41 -0.18
N LEU A 18 3.23 -5.27 -0.62
CA LEU A 18 2.18 -4.55 0.11
C LEU A 18 0.87 -5.34 0.05
N ILE A 19 0.37 -5.77 1.20
CA ILE A 19 -0.86 -6.58 1.30
C ILE A 19 -2.06 -5.79 1.84
N ALA A 20 -1.83 -4.75 2.62
CA ALA A 20 -2.88 -3.85 3.09
C ALA A 20 -2.32 -2.46 3.40
N ALA A 21 -3.13 -1.44 3.19
CA ALA A 21 -2.84 -0.09 3.65
C ALA A 21 -4.13 0.54 4.19
N LYS A 22 -4.02 1.27 5.30
CA LYS A 22 -5.15 1.98 5.90
C LYS A 22 -4.66 3.31 6.48
N SER A 23 -5.32 4.38 6.07
CA SER A 23 -5.17 5.71 6.64
C SER A 23 -6.30 5.97 7.64
N CYS A 24 -6.00 6.77 8.66
CA CYS A 24 -6.99 7.31 9.58
C CYS A 24 -7.17 8.79 9.30
N VAL A 25 -8.43 9.25 9.33
CA VAL A 25 -8.73 10.67 9.39
C VAL A 25 -8.65 11.10 10.87
N PRO A 26 -7.96 12.20 11.21
CA PRO A 26 -7.91 12.69 12.58
C PRO A 26 -9.33 12.91 13.15
N PRO A 27 -9.56 12.63 14.45
CA PRO A 27 -10.83 12.94 15.09
C PRO A 27 -11.15 14.43 15.01
N ILE A 28 -12.44 14.77 14.90
CA ILE A 28 -12.94 16.16 14.84
C ILE A 28 -12.56 16.93 16.12
N LYS A 29 -12.55 16.26 17.27
CA LYS A 29 -12.06 16.85 18.52
C LYS A 29 -10.54 16.87 18.52
N ALA A 30 -9.96 18.02 18.86
CA ALA A 30 -8.52 18.19 18.96
C ALA A 30 -7.89 17.09 19.86
N THR A 31 -6.94 16.37 19.30
CA THR A 31 -6.16 15.34 19.98
C THR A 31 -4.68 15.60 19.76
N THR A 32 -3.85 15.20 20.72
CA THR A 32 -2.41 15.40 20.60
C THR A 32 -1.80 14.41 19.60
N ILE A 33 -0.71 14.80 18.94
CA ILE A 33 0.01 13.95 17.98
C ILE A 33 0.33 12.54 18.56
N PRO A 34 0.86 12.40 19.79
CA PRO A 34 1.12 11.08 20.37
C PRO A 34 -0.13 10.19 20.52
N ARG A 35 -1.31 10.79 20.74
CA ARG A 35 -2.56 10.03 20.81
C ARG A 35 -3.00 9.56 19.43
N LEU A 36 -2.77 10.35 18.37
CA LEU A 36 -3.04 9.94 16.99
C LEU A 36 -2.14 8.78 16.58
N GLU A 37 -0.85 8.85 16.90
CA GLU A 37 0.11 7.78 16.65
C GLU A 37 -0.29 6.49 17.37
N LEU A 38 -0.69 6.58 18.65
CA LEU A 38 -1.19 5.44 19.42
C LEU A 38 -2.47 4.85 18.82
N MET A 39 -3.38 5.67 18.31
CA MET A 39 -4.56 5.19 17.59
C MET A 39 -4.19 4.46 16.29
N GLY A 40 -3.16 4.94 15.58
CA GLY A 40 -2.60 4.24 14.42
C GLY A 40 -2.04 2.86 14.79
N ALA A 41 -1.37 2.76 15.94
CA ALA A 41 -0.89 1.48 16.49
C ALA A 41 -2.04 0.51 16.81
N VAL A 42 -3.11 0.99 17.46
CA VAL A 42 -4.32 0.17 17.71
C VAL A 42 -4.91 -0.34 16.39
N LEU A 43 -5.08 0.53 15.40
CA LEU A 43 -5.59 0.12 14.09
C LEU A 43 -4.69 -0.94 13.44
N SER A 44 -3.37 -0.86 13.64
CA SER A 44 -2.39 -1.83 13.10
C SER A 44 -2.66 -3.23 13.62
N THR A 45 -2.93 -3.35 14.92
CA THR A 45 -3.28 -4.65 15.52
C THR A 45 -4.59 -5.20 14.95
N GLN A 46 -5.57 -4.35 14.66
CA GLN A 46 -6.86 -4.76 14.10
C GLN A 46 -6.73 -5.23 12.65
N VAL A 47 -5.94 -4.53 11.83
CA VAL A 47 -5.66 -4.93 10.43
C VAL A 47 -4.90 -6.25 10.41
N VAL A 48 -3.87 -6.41 11.24
CA VAL A 48 -3.14 -7.68 11.34
C VAL A 48 -4.08 -8.81 11.77
N LYS A 49 -4.96 -8.57 12.75
CA LYS A 49 -5.94 -9.57 13.17
C LYS A 49 -6.80 -10.06 11.98
N SER A 50 -7.31 -9.14 11.15
CA SER A 50 -8.04 -9.49 9.93
C SER A 50 -7.19 -10.27 8.92
N ILE A 51 -5.93 -9.87 8.73
CA ILE A 51 -5.01 -10.56 7.81
C ILE A 51 -4.72 -11.98 8.28
N THR A 52 -4.40 -12.17 9.56
CA THR A 52 -4.06 -13.48 10.15
C THR A 52 -5.23 -14.46 10.16
N GLN A 53 -6.47 -13.97 10.03
CA GLN A 53 -7.66 -14.83 9.88
C GLN A 53 -7.78 -15.42 8.47
N ILE A 54 -7.20 -14.77 7.47
CA ILE A 54 -7.31 -15.15 6.05
C ILE A 54 -6.01 -15.80 5.57
N LEU A 55 -4.86 -15.32 6.06
CA LEU A 55 -3.53 -15.74 5.64
C LEU A 55 -2.77 -16.35 6.82
N SER A 56 -2.21 -17.54 6.64
CA SER A 56 -1.28 -18.11 7.62
C SER A 56 0.08 -17.44 7.48
N VAL A 57 0.54 -16.80 8.56
CA VAL A 57 1.84 -16.10 8.62
C VAL A 57 2.66 -16.65 9.77
N ALA A 58 3.94 -16.93 9.51
CA ALA A 58 4.83 -17.49 10.53
C ALA A 58 5.20 -16.46 11.62
N THR A 59 5.46 -15.23 11.22
CA THR A 59 5.92 -14.16 12.12
C THR A 59 5.29 -12.83 11.78
N VAL A 60 4.96 -12.05 12.81
CA VAL A 60 4.44 -10.69 12.69
C VAL A 60 5.32 -9.73 13.48
N THR A 61 5.70 -8.62 12.86
CA THR A 61 6.47 -7.53 13.48
C THR A 61 5.75 -6.20 13.23
N PHE A 62 5.59 -5.40 14.29
CA PHE A 62 4.99 -4.07 14.24
C PHE A 62 6.08 -3.02 14.29
N TRP A 63 6.10 -2.15 13.28
CA TRP A 63 7.06 -1.04 13.19
C TRP A 63 6.36 0.28 13.47
N THR A 64 6.95 1.10 14.33
CA THR A 64 6.49 2.47 14.60
C THR A 64 7.67 3.42 14.59
N ASP A 65 7.46 4.63 14.08
CA ASP A 65 8.40 5.76 14.13
C ASP A 65 8.20 6.66 15.35
N SER A 66 7.19 6.36 16.17
CA SER A 66 6.95 7.07 17.41
C SER A 66 7.62 6.35 18.58
N THR A 67 8.66 6.97 19.11
CA THR A 67 9.32 6.50 20.34
C THR A 67 8.37 6.53 21.55
N ASN A 68 7.42 7.46 21.58
CA ASN A 68 6.37 7.51 22.61
C ASN A 68 5.47 6.27 22.57
N VAL A 69 4.98 5.92 21.38
CA VAL A 69 4.13 4.72 21.19
C VAL A 69 4.91 3.47 21.56
N LEU A 70 6.15 3.33 21.09
CA LEU A 70 6.97 2.18 21.42
C LEU A 70 7.21 2.07 22.93
N PHE A 71 7.56 3.18 23.59
CA PHE A 71 7.73 3.21 25.04
C PHE A 71 6.46 2.75 25.78
N TRP A 72 5.28 3.24 25.36
CA TRP A 72 4.03 2.82 25.97
C TRP A 72 3.72 1.35 25.77
N VAL A 73 3.93 0.80 24.57
CA VAL A 73 3.64 -0.61 24.27
C VAL A 73 4.58 -1.57 25.01
N LEU A 74 5.84 -1.19 25.22
CA LEU A 74 6.82 -2.01 25.93
C LEU A 74 6.65 -2.01 27.46
N ASN A 75 5.81 -1.12 28.01
CA ASN A 75 5.64 -0.95 29.46
C ASN A 75 4.22 -1.31 29.92
N GLN A 76 4.03 -1.46 31.23
CA GLN A 76 2.75 -1.91 31.79
C GLN A 76 1.65 -0.85 31.60
N SER A 77 0.60 -1.19 30.86
CA SER A 77 -0.52 -0.27 30.54
C SER A 77 -1.11 0.48 31.73
N ARG A 78 -1.22 -0.18 32.89
CA ARG A 78 -1.78 0.37 34.15
C ARG A 78 -1.03 1.57 34.73
N SER A 79 0.23 1.82 34.33
CA SER A 79 0.98 2.98 34.82
C SER A 79 0.63 4.28 34.08
N PHE A 80 -0.21 4.22 33.04
CA PHE A 80 -0.53 5.37 32.20
C PHE A 80 -1.90 5.97 32.51
N LYS A 81 -2.13 7.20 32.03
CA LYS A 81 -3.45 7.86 32.08
C LYS A 81 -4.50 7.01 31.34
N PRO A 82 -5.78 7.04 31.77
CA PRO A 82 -6.82 6.12 31.29
C PRO A 82 -6.91 5.96 29.76
N PHE A 83 -6.79 7.06 28.99
CA PHE A 83 -6.82 6.98 27.54
C PHE A 83 -5.68 6.12 26.97
N VAL A 84 -4.45 6.34 27.44
CA VAL A 84 -3.28 5.59 26.97
C VAL A 84 -3.32 4.17 27.51
N ALA A 85 -3.61 4.01 28.81
CA ALA A 85 -3.71 2.71 29.47
C ALA A 85 -4.69 1.77 28.74
N ASN A 86 -5.90 2.25 28.41
CA ASN A 86 -6.91 1.43 27.74
C ASN A 86 -6.47 0.98 26.34
N ARG A 87 -5.77 1.85 25.58
CA ARG A 87 -5.34 1.57 24.20
C ARG A 87 -4.11 0.66 24.19
N VAL A 88 -3.17 0.88 25.10
CA VAL A 88 -2.03 -0.01 25.31
C VAL A 88 -2.51 -1.39 25.78
N GLY A 89 -3.50 -1.44 26.70
CA GLY A 89 -4.10 -2.70 27.13
C GLY A 89 -4.78 -3.46 25.99
N GLU A 90 -5.44 -2.76 25.06
CA GLU A 90 -5.98 -3.39 23.84
C GLU A 90 -4.87 -4.01 22.97
N ILE A 91 -3.78 -3.27 22.76
CA ILE A 91 -2.61 -3.72 21.97
C ILE A 91 -1.94 -4.93 22.64
N GLN A 92 -1.70 -4.88 23.94
CA GLN A 92 -1.03 -5.95 24.70
C GLN A 92 -1.89 -7.21 24.85
N ARG A 93 -3.22 -7.10 24.65
CA ARG A 93 -4.12 -8.25 24.62
C ARG A 93 -4.11 -8.99 23.28
N THR A 94 -3.71 -8.31 22.20
CA THR A 94 -3.74 -8.85 20.82
C THR A 94 -2.36 -9.13 20.25
N THR A 95 -1.31 -8.57 20.86
CA THR A 95 0.08 -8.65 20.39
C THR A 95 1.04 -8.84 21.57
N ASP A 96 2.20 -9.42 21.30
CA ASP A 96 3.28 -9.50 22.28
C ASP A 96 4.20 -8.26 22.14
N PRO A 97 4.61 -7.61 23.26
CA PRO A 97 5.51 -6.45 23.23
C PRO A 97 6.82 -6.67 22.46
N THR A 98 7.34 -7.90 22.42
CA THR A 98 8.58 -8.25 21.69
C THR A 98 8.44 -8.14 20.17
N GLN A 99 7.21 -8.10 19.66
CA GLN A 99 6.91 -7.92 18.23
C GLN A 99 7.07 -6.45 17.78
N TRP A 100 7.22 -5.50 18.72
CA TRP A 100 7.24 -4.07 18.42
C TRP A 100 8.67 -3.56 18.28
N ARG A 101 8.93 -2.80 17.20
CA ARG A 101 10.24 -2.25 16.86
C ARG A 101 10.12 -0.79 16.44
N HIS A 102 11.18 -0.02 16.69
CA HIS A 102 11.30 1.35 16.21
C HIS A 102 11.85 1.36 14.77
N VAL A 103 11.27 2.19 13.89
CA VAL A 103 11.85 2.56 12.60
C VAL A 103 11.98 4.09 12.53
N PRO A 104 13.15 4.67 12.21
CA PRO A 104 13.23 6.11 12.02
C PRO A 104 12.24 6.59 10.95
N GLY A 105 11.52 7.71 11.18
CA GLY A 105 10.49 8.19 10.26
C GLY A 105 10.96 8.37 8.80
N LYS A 106 12.23 8.75 8.58
CA LYS A 106 12.84 8.84 7.24
C LYS A 106 12.91 7.49 6.50
N LEU A 107 12.91 6.39 7.23
CA LEU A 107 12.98 5.01 6.72
C LEU A 107 11.62 4.31 6.82
N ASN A 108 10.56 4.99 7.27
CA ASN A 108 9.22 4.44 7.36
C ASN A 108 8.52 4.55 6.00
N PRO A 109 8.36 3.46 5.24
CA PRO A 109 7.70 3.51 3.93
C PRO A 109 6.21 3.90 4.04
N SER A 110 5.62 3.77 5.24
CA SER A 110 4.25 4.21 5.50
C SER A 110 4.13 5.73 5.63
N ASP A 111 5.25 6.45 5.78
CA ASP A 111 5.24 7.91 5.95
C ASP A 111 5.24 8.68 4.62
N LEU A 112 5.69 8.04 3.53
CA LEU A 112 5.62 8.58 2.17
C LEU A 112 4.17 8.99 1.77
N PRO A 113 3.14 8.14 1.96
CA PRO A 113 1.76 8.53 1.66
C PRO A 113 1.15 9.52 2.66
N THR A 114 1.67 9.66 3.90
CA THR A 114 1.17 10.63 4.89
C THR A 114 1.80 12.01 4.78
N ARG A 115 3.01 12.12 4.24
CA ARG A 115 3.67 13.42 3.98
C ARG A 115 3.18 14.13 2.72
N GLY A 116 2.45 13.42 1.85
CA GLY A 116 2.07 13.94 0.54
C GLY A 116 3.32 14.15 -0.32
N VAL A 117 3.83 13.08 -0.94
CA VAL A 117 4.87 13.24 -1.97
C VAL A 117 4.29 14.10 -3.09
N SER A 118 4.92 15.24 -3.38
CA SER A 118 4.57 16.07 -4.52
C SER A 118 4.76 15.26 -5.79
N ALA A 119 3.82 15.35 -6.74
CA ALA A 119 3.94 14.66 -8.03
C ALA A 119 5.28 14.94 -8.75
N LYS A 120 5.94 16.07 -8.43
CA LYS A 120 7.28 16.43 -8.94
C LYS A 120 8.40 15.53 -8.38
N ASP A 121 8.38 15.24 -7.09
CA ASP A 121 9.44 14.47 -6.42
C ASP A 121 9.41 12.99 -6.83
N LEU A 122 8.25 12.49 -7.27
CA LEU A 122 8.09 11.14 -7.81
C LEU A 122 8.69 10.99 -9.22
N ILE A 123 8.79 12.09 -9.98
CA ILE A 123 9.23 12.09 -11.38
C ILE A 123 10.77 12.12 -11.47
N GLU A 124 11.46 12.68 -10.47
CA GLU A 124 12.90 12.93 -10.53
C GLU A 124 13.77 11.71 -10.12
N SER A 125 13.16 10.63 -9.60
CA SER A 125 13.88 9.44 -9.11
C SER A 125 14.04 8.29 -10.12
N LYS A 126 13.72 8.50 -11.40
CA LYS A 126 13.87 7.46 -12.43
C LYS A 126 15.09 7.71 -13.31
N SER A 127 16.06 6.78 -13.23
CA SER A 127 17.09 6.65 -14.27
C SER A 127 16.41 6.45 -15.62
N PRO A 128 16.76 7.25 -16.65
CA PRO A 128 16.28 7.02 -18.01
C PRO A 128 17.01 5.81 -18.54
N ASN A 129 16.25 4.82 -19.04
CA ASN A 129 16.59 3.85 -20.09
C ASN A 129 15.72 2.60 -19.87
N GLU A 130 14.50 2.62 -20.40
CA GLU A 130 13.93 1.54 -21.23
C GLU A 130 12.49 1.88 -21.61
N ASP A 131 12.18 1.55 -22.86
CA ASP A 131 11.12 2.12 -23.67
C ASP A 131 9.70 1.78 -23.19
N THR A 132 9.07 2.83 -22.65
CA THR A 132 7.67 3.26 -22.75
C THR A 132 6.70 2.36 -23.53
N THR A 133 6.35 1.20 -22.99
CA THR A 133 4.94 0.81 -22.81
C THR A 133 4.80 0.27 -21.39
N SER A 134 4.98 1.18 -20.43
CA SER A 134 4.92 0.92 -18.99
C SER A 134 3.72 0.04 -18.66
N GLU A 135 4.04 -1.21 -18.32
CA GLU A 135 3.10 -2.21 -17.89
C GLU A 135 2.13 -1.62 -16.89
N VAL A 136 0.84 -1.69 -17.19
CA VAL A 136 -0.20 -1.36 -16.21
C VAL A 136 -0.01 -2.35 -15.06
N PHE A 137 0.59 -1.87 -13.96
CA PHE A 137 0.83 -2.61 -12.73
C PHE A 137 -0.51 -2.80 -11.99
N MET A 138 -1.39 -3.60 -12.59
CA MET A 138 -2.62 -4.05 -11.95
C MET A 138 -2.62 -5.56 -11.92
N ASP A 139 -3.04 -6.11 -10.79
CA ASP A 139 -3.24 -7.53 -10.61
C ASP A 139 -4.70 -7.86 -10.93
N PRO A 140 -4.98 -8.62 -12.00
CA PRO A 140 -6.36 -8.92 -12.42
C PRO A 140 -7.11 -9.75 -11.38
N THR A 141 -6.40 -10.50 -10.52
CA THR A 141 -7.00 -11.34 -9.49
C THR A 141 -7.63 -10.53 -8.34
N LYS A 142 -7.30 -9.24 -8.24
CA LYS A 142 -7.89 -8.30 -7.26
C LYS A 142 -9.26 -7.76 -7.69
N TYR A 143 -9.74 -8.16 -8.87
CA TYR A 143 -10.99 -7.68 -9.43
C TYR A 143 -11.90 -8.87 -9.74
N SER A 144 -13.03 -8.96 -9.05
CA SER A 144 -14.05 -9.98 -9.29
C SER A 144 -14.87 -9.77 -10.57
N SER A 145 -14.58 -8.71 -11.34
CA SER A 145 -15.28 -8.35 -12.58
C SER A 145 -14.30 -7.81 -13.61
N LEU A 146 -14.26 -8.46 -14.78
CA LEU A 146 -13.46 -8.02 -15.93
C LEU A 146 -13.85 -6.60 -16.37
N GLN A 147 -15.14 -6.28 -16.38
CA GLN A 147 -15.60 -4.92 -16.70
C GLN A 147 -15.06 -3.89 -15.70
N ARG A 148 -14.98 -4.23 -14.41
CA ARG A 148 -14.39 -3.34 -13.39
C ARG A 148 -12.90 -3.18 -13.61
N LEU A 149 -12.18 -4.26 -13.91
CA LEU A 149 -10.75 -4.24 -14.23
C LEU A 149 -10.46 -3.35 -15.45
N VAL A 150 -11.19 -3.56 -16.54
CA VAL A 150 -11.05 -2.79 -17.79
C VAL A 150 -11.33 -1.31 -17.53
N ARG A 151 -12.44 -0.96 -16.86
CA ARG A 151 -12.77 0.45 -16.57
C ARG A 151 -11.72 1.14 -15.70
N VAL A 152 -11.17 0.47 -14.70
CA VAL A 152 -10.08 1.03 -13.88
C VAL A 152 -8.81 1.20 -14.72
N THR A 153 -8.53 0.25 -15.62
CA THR A 153 -7.39 0.32 -16.56
C THR A 153 -7.51 1.55 -17.45
N VAL A 154 -8.70 1.82 -17.99
CA VAL A 154 -8.98 3.00 -18.82
C VAL A 154 -8.64 4.30 -18.08
N TRP A 155 -9.11 4.44 -16.83
CA TRP A 155 -8.86 5.67 -16.06
C TRP A 155 -7.37 5.89 -15.77
N ILE A 156 -6.63 4.81 -15.49
CA ILE A 156 -5.18 4.87 -15.27
C ILE A 156 -4.45 5.28 -16.55
N LEU A 157 -4.79 4.67 -17.70
CA LEU A 157 -4.18 5.01 -18.98
C LEU A 157 -4.49 6.45 -19.39
N ARG A 158 -5.74 6.88 -19.22
CA ARG A 158 -6.17 8.26 -19.51
C ARG A 158 -5.44 9.26 -18.60
N PHE A 159 -5.31 8.95 -17.31
CA PHE A 159 -4.53 9.76 -16.38
C PHE A 159 -3.06 9.88 -16.81
N ALA A 160 -2.40 8.74 -17.09
CA ALA A 160 -1.01 8.70 -17.52
C ALA A 160 -0.78 9.49 -18.83
N ARG A 161 -1.71 9.41 -19.79
CA ARG A 161 -1.68 10.22 -21.01
C ARG A 161 -1.84 11.70 -20.73
N ASN A 162 -2.82 12.08 -19.91
CA ASN A 162 -3.06 13.47 -19.55
C ASN A 162 -1.86 14.10 -18.80
N CYS A 163 -1.11 13.31 -18.03
CA CYS A 163 0.14 13.76 -17.40
C CYS A 163 1.22 14.18 -18.42
N LYS A 164 1.17 13.65 -19.64
CA LYS A 164 2.12 13.95 -20.73
C LYS A 164 1.64 15.08 -21.64
N LEU A 165 0.43 15.61 -21.45
CA LEU A 165 -0.17 16.63 -22.32
C LEU A 165 -0.24 18.01 -21.64
N SER A 166 -0.12 19.06 -22.45
CA SER A 166 -0.40 20.44 -22.02
C SER A 166 -1.87 20.58 -21.60
N LYS A 167 -2.17 21.55 -20.73
CA LYS A 167 -3.49 21.65 -20.07
C LYS A 167 -4.64 21.75 -21.08
N GLU A 168 -4.43 22.39 -22.23
CA GLU A 168 -5.44 22.57 -23.29
C GLU A 168 -5.74 21.28 -24.08
N ARG A 169 -4.81 20.31 -24.06
CA ARG A 169 -4.90 19.07 -24.85
C ARG A 169 -5.36 17.86 -24.03
N ARG A 170 -5.66 18.04 -22.75
CA ARG A 170 -6.08 16.94 -21.85
C ARG A 170 -7.51 16.52 -22.12
N VAL A 171 -7.74 15.21 -22.11
CA VAL A 171 -9.08 14.64 -22.21
C VAL A 171 -9.66 14.54 -20.80
N LEU A 172 -10.57 15.47 -20.47
CA LEU A 172 -11.24 15.57 -19.15
C LEU A 172 -12.67 15.03 -19.15
N SER A 173 -13.10 14.40 -20.25
CA SER A 173 -14.45 13.83 -20.35
C SER A 173 -14.67 12.80 -19.24
N ALA A 174 -15.83 12.88 -18.57
CA ALA A 174 -16.25 11.89 -17.58
C ALA A 174 -16.69 10.57 -18.23
N THR A 175 -16.96 10.59 -19.54
CA THR A 175 -17.42 9.44 -20.31
C THR A 175 -16.23 8.64 -20.85
N LEU A 176 -16.33 7.32 -20.81
CA LEU A 176 -15.35 6.42 -21.42
C LEU A 176 -15.72 6.23 -22.89
N ALA A 177 -14.79 6.53 -23.80
CA ALA A 177 -15.00 6.24 -25.22
C ALA A 177 -14.82 4.74 -25.47
N SER A 178 -15.48 4.21 -26.50
CA SER A 178 -15.31 2.81 -26.93
C SER A 178 -13.86 2.47 -27.27
N GLU A 179 -13.13 3.43 -27.83
CA GLU A 179 -11.70 3.31 -28.16
C GLU A 179 -10.84 3.11 -26.91
N ASP A 180 -11.09 3.85 -25.84
CA ASP A 180 -10.33 3.71 -24.58
C ASP A 180 -10.54 2.32 -23.96
N ILE A 181 -11.78 1.81 -24.02
CA ILE A 181 -12.15 0.49 -23.52
C ILE A 181 -11.42 -0.59 -24.33
N THR A 182 -11.44 -0.48 -25.67
CA THR A 182 -10.77 -1.42 -26.58
C THR A 182 -9.27 -1.47 -26.33
N GLU A 183 -8.64 -0.32 -26.06
CA GLU A 183 -7.22 -0.27 -25.70
C GLU A 183 -6.94 -0.98 -24.38
N ALA A 184 -7.75 -0.71 -23.35
CA ALA A 184 -7.61 -1.38 -22.05
C ALA A 184 -7.79 -2.90 -22.17
N GLU A 185 -8.74 -3.37 -22.99
CA GLU A 185 -8.91 -4.80 -23.28
C GLU A 185 -7.69 -5.39 -23.99
N THR A 186 -7.12 -4.66 -24.95
CA THR A 186 -5.92 -5.09 -25.68
C THR A 186 -4.71 -5.26 -24.75
N VAL A 187 -4.56 -4.40 -23.72
CA VAL A 187 -3.52 -4.55 -22.69
C VAL A 187 -3.64 -5.90 -21.99
N TRP A 188 -4.84 -6.28 -21.60
CA TRP A 188 -5.09 -7.55 -20.92
C TRP A 188 -4.95 -8.75 -21.83
N LEU A 189 -5.40 -8.65 -23.09
CA LEU A 189 -5.21 -9.70 -24.09
C LEU A 189 -3.73 -9.97 -24.36
N ARG A 190 -2.91 -8.92 -24.53
CA ARG A 190 -1.46 -9.10 -24.71
C ARG A 190 -0.82 -9.75 -23.48
N ARG A 191 -1.25 -9.37 -22.27
CA ARG A 191 -0.73 -9.93 -21.02
C ARG A 191 -1.10 -11.40 -20.86
N THR A 192 -2.32 -11.81 -21.18
CA THR A 192 -2.74 -13.21 -21.09
C THR A 192 -2.13 -14.08 -22.18
N GLN A 193 -1.82 -13.51 -23.35
CA GLN A 193 -1.20 -14.22 -24.47
C GLN A 193 0.34 -14.27 -24.41
N SER A 194 0.98 -13.36 -23.67
CA SER A 194 2.44 -13.28 -23.50
C SER A 194 3.11 -14.61 -23.14
N PRO A 195 2.60 -15.42 -22.17
CA PRO A 195 3.20 -16.71 -21.83
C PRO A 195 3.16 -17.71 -23.00
N PHE A 196 2.08 -17.69 -23.78
CA PHE A 196 1.85 -18.61 -24.92
C PHE A 196 2.55 -18.18 -26.21
N GLN A 197 3.13 -16.98 -26.25
CA GLN A 197 3.96 -16.50 -27.35
C GLN A 197 5.44 -16.83 -27.13
N MET A 198 5.90 -16.92 -25.87
CA MET A 198 7.26 -17.36 -25.56
C MET A 198 7.48 -18.86 -25.84
N GLU A 199 6.48 -19.71 -25.63
CA GLU A 199 6.60 -21.16 -25.92
C GLU A 199 6.66 -21.49 -27.41
N ARG A 200 6.07 -20.66 -28.29
CA ARG A 200 6.09 -20.87 -29.75
C ARG A 200 7.38 -20.44 -30.44
N ASN A 201 8.18 -19.59 -29.81
CA ASN A 201 9.45 -19.12 -30.36
C ASN A 201 10.65 -19.97 -29.89
N ASN A 202 10.40 -20.98 -29.05
CA ASN A 202 11.39 -21.94 -28.55
C ASN A 202 11.22 -23.35 -29.14
N CYS A 203 10.44 -23.50 -30.21
CA CYS A 203 10.30 -24.71 -31.02
C CYS A 203 10.74 -24.44 -32.46
#